data_AF-A0A2P4YZB7-F1
#
_entry.id   AF-A0A2P4YZB7-F1
#
_cell.length_a   1.000
_cell.length_b   1.000
_cell.length_c   1.000
_cell.angle_alpha   90.00
_cell.angle_beta   90.00
_cell.angle_gamma   90.00
#
_symmetry.space_group_name_H-M   'P 1'
#
loop_
_entity.id
_entity.type
_entity.pdbx_description
1 polymer ?
#
loop_
_entity_poly.entity_id
_entity_poly.type
_entity_poly.pdbx_seq_one_letter_code
_entity_poly.pdbx_strand_id
1 'polypeptide(L)'
;MGNQLVKLRADRAQDAQDVREWAFATFPGLETNLEAIFAYHCTDGVGLLDYETIEKISRHLIMNFGYTDLLLRFTTPNGTLDNRHVSNGLAILGVDIRKPLTLDTFKNFVVCWLDRLIEAQDKDVENLNSALNNEQEKQKARILHAVAQWRERFKTIDDFHVFCDDVRDAKKVELDEVVADVYDMQERLNEQQLRLLQRQKEVEEVYANVQAEEAAIQEALSNAPTATQIISEEIAKTFKNNIQGDVTQIAYSSELTPFGAPVSAGASTSFKRNIPKARKSTKVLGMC
;
A
#
# COMPACT_ATOMS: atom_id res chain seq x y z
N MET A 1 -5.24 -55.07 6.42
CA MET A 1 -4.79 -56.48 6.54
C MET A 1 -4.61 -56.96 7.99
N GLY A 2 -4.19 -56.13 8.96
CA GLY A 2 -4.05 -56.55 10.37
C GLY A 2 -5.32 -57.16 11.03
N ASN A 3 -6.50 -56.60 10.74
CA ASN A 3 -7.77 -57.11 11.28
C ASN A 3 -8.20 -58.50 10.77
N GLN A 4 -7.66 -58.98 9.64
CA GLN A 4 -7.94 -60.34 9.15
C GLN A 4 -7.07 -61.37 9.86
N LEU A 5 -5.81 -61.06 10.18
CA LEU A 5 -4.91 -61.94 10.92
C LEU A 5 -5.34 -62.11 12.39
N VAL A 6 -5.80 -61.03 13.03
CA VAL A 6 -6.32 -61.06 14.41
C VAL A 6 -7.63 -61.86 14.51
N LYS A 7 -8.57 -61.67 13.55
CA LYS A 7 -9.80 -62.47 13.49
C LYS A 7 -9.52 -63.94 13.19
N LEU A 8 -8.65 -64.22 12.23
CA LEU A 8 -8.24 -65.58 11.95
C LEU A 8 -7.52 -66.21 13.15
N ARG A 9 -6.75 -65.47 13.96
CA ARG A 9 -6.12 -65.99 15.20
C ARG A 9 -7.10 -66.29 16.33
N ALA A 10 -8.09 -65.42 16.57
CA ALA A 10 -9.10 -65.64 17.60
C ALA A 10 -9.92 -66.91 17.33
N ASP A 11 -10.14 -67.23 16.05
CA ASP A 11 -10.80 -68.47 15.62
C ASP A 11 -9.86 -69.70 15.58
N ARG A 12 -8.53 -69.52 15.47
CA ARG A 12 -7.51 -70.60 15.34
C ARG A 12 -7.04 -71.21 16.67
N ALA A 13 -7.44 -70.65 17.81
CA ALA A 13 -6.92 -71.04 19.13
C ALA A 13 -7.47 -72.39 19.66
N GLN A 14 -8.16 -73.18 18.85
CA GLN A 14 -8.74 -74.46 19.27
C GLN A 14 -7.97 -75.71 18.78
N ASP A 15 -7.26 -75.65 17.64
CA ASP A 15 -6.61 -76.83 17.04
C ASP A 15 -5.12 -76.59 16.72
N ALA A 16 -4.28 -77.49 17.25
CA ALA A 16 -2.82 -77.47 17.10
C ALA A 16 -2.34 -77.51 15.63
N GLN A 17 -3.13 -78.15 14.77
CA GLN A 17 -2.81 -78.34 13.37
C GLN A 17 -2.93 -77.04 12.56
N ASP A 18 -3.97 -76.26 12.81
CA ASP A 18 -4.21 -74.98 12.12
C ASP A 18 -3.10 -73.96 12.39
N VAL A 19 -2.60 -73.92 13.64
CA VAL A 19 -1.50 -73.03 14.04
C VAL A 19 -0.21 -73.39 13.29
N ARG A 20 0.06 -74.70 13.14
CA ARG A 20 1.26 -75.20 12.46
C ARG A 20 1.20 -74.97 10.96
N GLU A 21 0.07 -75.28 10.31
CA GLU A 21 -0.14 -75.05 8.88
C GLU A 21 -0.04 -73.56 8.54
N TRP A 22 -0.63 -72.70 9.37
CA TRP A 22 -0.51 -71.25 9.20
C TRP A 22 0.95 -70.77 9.29
N ALA A 23 1.72 -71.25 10.27
CA ALA A 23 3.10 -70.82 10.45
C ALA A 23 3.96 -71.20 9.24
N PHE A 24 3.83 -72.43 8.72
CA PHE A 24 4.58 -72.85 7.53
C PHE A 24 4.11 -72.20 6.23
N ALA A 25 2.83 -71.82 6.14
CA ALA A 25 2.35 -70.99 5.04
C ALA A 25 2.91 -69.56 5.11
N THR A 26 3.08 -69.01 6.32
CA THR A 26 3.59 -67.65 6.55
C THR A 26 5.10 -67.55 6.34
N PHE A 27 5.83 -68.62 6.65
CA PHE A 27 7.29 -68.72 6.49
C PHE A 27 7.66 -69.86 5.53
N PRO A 28 7.60 -69.64 4.20
CA PRO A 28 7.95 -70.66 3.21
C PRO A 28 9.37 -71.18 3.41
N GLY A 29 9.53 -72.51 3.41
CA GLY A 29 10.82 -73.17 3.62
C GLY A 29 11.27 -73.28 5.07
N LEU A 30 10.51 -72.73 6.04
CA LEU A 30 10.80 -72.89 7.47
C LEU A 30 10.85 -74.36 7.86
N GLU A 31 9.87 -75.16 7.44
CA GLU A 31 9.79 -76.57 7.83
C GLU A 31 11.02 -77.36 7.38
N THR A 32 11.40 -77.25 6.10
CA THR A 32 12.60 -77.91 5.55
C THR A 32 13.89 -77.41 6.21
N ASN A 33 13.96 -76.12 6.54
CA ASN A 33 15.11 -75.56 7.24
C ASN A 33 15.22 -76.12 8.67
N LEU A 34 14.10 -76.23 9.40
CA LEU A 34 14.07 -76.84 10.73
C LEU A 34 14.49 -78.31 10.69
N GLU A 35 14.09 -79.05 9.66
CA GLU A 35 14.53 -80.43 9.43
C GLU A 35 16.04 -80.53 9.23
N ALA A 36 16.61 -79.68 8.38
CA ALA A 36 18.04 -79.64 8.11
C ALA A 36 18.85 -79.25 9.36
N ILE A 37 18.41 -78.22 10.07
CA ILE A 37 19.04 -77.77 11.32
C ILE A 37 18.99 -78.86 12.38
N PHE A 38 17.82 -79.49 12.57
CA PHE A 38 17.68 -80.56 13.56
C PHE A 38 18.60 -81.74 13.24
N ALA A 39 18.65 -82.17 11.98
CA ALA A 39 19.54 -83.25 11.53
C ALA A 39 21.02 -82.91 11.71
N TYR A 40 21.40 -81.65 11.52
CA TYR A 40 22.78 -81.20 11.72
C TYR A 40 23.22 -81.27 13.19
N HIS A 41 22.31 -80.95 14.12
CA HIS A 41 22.61 -80.94 15.56
C HIS A 41 22.42 -82.29 16.25
N CYS A 42 21.61 -83.20 15.68
CA CYS A 42 21.41 -84.55 16.22
C CYS A 42 22.51 -85.51 15.72
N THR A 43 23.72 -85.38 16.29
CA THR A 43 24.91 -86.15 15.88
C THR A 43 24.96 -87.57 16.41
N ASP A 44 24.20 -87.87 17.46
CA ASP A 44 24.13 -89.16 18.14
C ASP A 44 23.20 -90.17 17.45
N GLY A 45 22.40 -89.72 16.47
CA GLY A 45 21.45 -90.55 15.74
C GLY A 45 20.23 -90.99 16.56
N VAL A 46 20.05 -90.46 17.78
CA VAL A 46 18.93 -90.81 18.67
C VAL A 46 17.64 -90.08 18.27
N GLY A 47 17.75 -88.99 17.52
CA GLY A 47 16.61 -88.20 17.06
C GLY A 47 16.03 -87.29 18.15
N LEU A 48 16.82 -86.94 19.16
CA LEU A 48 16.40 -86.15 20.31
C LEU A 48 17.42 -85.05 20.61
N LEU A 49 16.94 -83.83 20.88
CA LEU A 49 17.78 -82.70 21.30
C LEU A 49 17.32 -82.17 22.65
N ASP A 50 18.25 -81.78 23.50
CA ASP A 50 17.95 -81.16 24.78
C ASP A 50 17.46 -79.72 24.62
N TYR A 51 16.77 -79.22 25.66
CA TYR A 51 16.22 -77.86 25.63
C TYR A 51 17.32 -76.80 25.45
N GLU A 52 18.52 -77.00 26.01
CA GLU A 52 19.61 -76.04 25.88
C GLU A 52 20.04 -75.85 24.42
N THR A 53 20.14 -76.93 23.64
CA THR A 53 20.47 -76.86 22.22
C THR A 53 19.30 -76.26 21.43
N ILE A 54 18.08 -76.71 21.69
CA ILE A 54 16.87 -76.23 21.03
C ILE A 54 16.68 -74.71 21.25
N GLU A 55 16.85 -74.22 22.46
CA GLU A 55 16.74 -72.80 22.80
C GLU A 55 17.70 -71.96 21.99
N LYS A 56 18.98 -72.36 21.93
CA LYS A 56 20.03 -71.61 21.22
C LYS A 56 19.75 -71.56 19.72
N ILE A 57 19.35 -72.70 19.15
CA ILE A 57 18.97 -72.82 17.74
C ILE A 57 17.76 -71.94 17.44
N SER A 58 16.67 -72.08 18.21
CA SER A 58 15.44 -71.32 18.01
C SER A 58 15.68 -69.83 18.15
N ARG A 59 16.43 -69.40 19.17
CA ARG A 59 16.79 -68.00 19.38
C ARG A 59 17.58 -67.45 18.19
N HIS A 60 18.58 -68.17 17.71
CA HIS A 60 19.37 -67.77 16.55
C HIS A 60 18.52 -67.69 15.28
N LEU A 61 17.66 -68.69 15.03
CA LEU A 61 16.75 -68.71 13.89
C LEU A 61 15.80 -67.50 13.91
N ILE A 62 15.21 -67.20 15.07
CA ILE A 62 14.30 -66.06 15.24
C ILE A 62 15.03 -64.74 15.00
N MET A 63 16.27 -64.60 15.47
CA MET A 63 17.10 -63.42 15.19
C MET A 63 17.37 -63.28 13.69
N ASN A 64 17.60 -64.38 12.97
CA ASN A 64 17.80 -64.37 11.51
C ASN A 64 16.53 -63.94 10.74
N PHE A 65 15.35 -64.13 11.32
CA PHE A 65 14.09 -63.58 10.78
C PHE A 65 13.88 -62.08 11.08
N GLY A 66 14.84 -61.41 11.74
CA GLY A 66 14.77 -59.98 12.02
C GLY A 66 13.95 -59.63 13.27
N TYR A 67 13.55 -60.62 14.07
CA TYR A 67 12.78 -60.40 15.30
C TYR A 67 13.65 -60.02 16.51
N THR A 68 14.91 -59.65 16.33
CA THR A 68 15.87 -59.40 17.41
C THR A 68 15.34 -58.45 18.49
N ASP A 69 14.80 -57.30 18.11
CA ASP A 69 14.31 -56.30 19.07
C ASP A 69 13.06 -56.75 19.83
N LEU A 70 12.18 -57.51 19.16
CA LEU A 70 11.00 -58.10 19.80
C LEU A 70 11.40 -59.25 20.73
N LEU A 71 12.40 -60.03 20.33
CA LEU A 71 12.90 -61.17 21.09
C LEU A 71 13.48 -60.75 22.43
N LEU A 72 14.23 -59.63 22.47
CA LEU A 72 14.81 -59.08 23.70
C LEU A 72 13.76 -58.76 24.79
N ARG A 73 12.51 -58.49 24.41
CA ARG A 73 11.40 -58.25 25.35
C ARG A 73 10.95 -59.53 26.07
N PHE A 74 11.25 -60.68 25.51
CA PHE A 74 10.82 -62.00 25.99
C PHE A 74 11.99 -62.88 26.42
N THR A 75 13.19 -62.30 26.54
CA THR A 75 14.35 -62.98 27.11
C THR A 75 14.44 -62.74 28.61
N THR A 76 14.93 -63.74 29.34
CA THR A 76 15.29 -63.63 30.75
C THR A 76 16.48 -62.68 30.93
N PRO A 77 16.77 -62.23 32.17
CA PRO A 77 17.99 -61.46 32.47
C PRO A 77 19.30 -62.16 32.07
N ASN A 78 19.26 -63.49 31.91
CA ASN A 78 20.40 -64.30 31.49
C ASN A 78 20.52 -64.43 29.96
N GLY A 79 19.63 -63.80 29.19
CA GLY A 79 19.65 -63.82 27.72
C GLY A 79 19.04 -65.06 27.08
N THR A 80 18.35 -65.91 27.85
CA THR A 80 17.62 -67.08 27.32
C THR A 80 16.16 -66.75 27.04
N LEU A 81 15.52 -67.49 26.13
CA LEU A 81 14.09 -67.37 25.88
C LEU A 81 13.26 -67.70 27.14
N ASP A 82 12.38 -66.78 27.56
CA ASP A 82 11.50 -66.99 28.71
C ASP A 82 10.19 -67.70 28.28
N ASN A 83 10.17 -69.03 28.43
CA ASN A 83 9.03 -69.86 28.02
C ASN A 83 7.71 -69.52 28.73
N ARG A 84 7.72 -68.72 29.80
CA ARG A 84 6.48 -68.23 30.45
C ARG A 84 5.61 -67.42 29.50
N HIS A 85 6.20 -66.82 28.47
CA HIS A 85 5.45 -66.06 27.46
C HIS A 85 4.76 -66.92 26.40
N VAL A 86 5.15 -68.18 26.26
CA VAL A 86 4.60 -69.12 25.27
C VAL A 86 3.95 -70.36 25.92
N SER A 87 3.81 -70.39 27.24
CA SER A 87 3.39 -71.58 27.99
C SER A 87 2.04 -72.14 27.56
N ASN A 88 1.10 -71.28 27.17
CA ASN A 88 -0.19 -71.70 26.66
C ASN A 88 -0.07 -72.39 25.29
N GLY A 89 0.71 -71.80 24.37
CA GLY A 89 0.96 -72.38 23.05
C GLY A 89 1.69 -73.72 23.16
N LEU A 90 2.66 -73.83 24.07
CA LEU A 90 3.37 -75.08 24.33
C LEU A 90 2.41 -76.17 24.84
N ALA A 91 1.46 -75.82 25.71
CA ALA A 91 0.45 -76.76 26.20
C ALA A 91 -0.50 -77.24 25.07
N ILE A 92 -0.95 -76.32 24.21
CA ILE A 92 -1.82 -76.62 23.06
C ILE A 92 -1.12 -77.54 22.06
N LEU A 93 0.15 -77.27 21.75
CA LEU A 93 0.94 -78.06 20.79
C LEU A 93 1.64 -79.28 21.42
N GLY A 94 1.36 -79.59 22.69
CA GLY A 94 1.90 -80.77 23.37
C GLY A 94 3.41 -80.79 23.56
N VAL A 95 4.04 -79.61 23.68
CA VAL A 95 5.50 -79.48 23.82
C VAL A 95 5.93 -79.47 25.29
N ASP A 96 6.58 -80.56 25.73
CA ASP A 96 7.19 -80.65 27.06
C ASP A 96 8.69 -80.36 27.01
N ILE A 97 9.06 -79.10 27.26
CA ILE A 97 10.44 -78.60 27.26
C ILE A 97 11.34 -79.21 28.36
N ARG A 98 10.78 -79.97 29.31
CA ARG A 98 11.56 -80.62 30.37
C ARG A 98 12.19 -81.94 29.90
N LYS A 99 11.75 -82.44 28.74
CA LYS A 99 12.25 -83.67 28.13
C LYS A 99 13.02 -83.31 26.85
N PRO A 100 13.94 -84.17 26.40
CA PRO A 100 14.51 -84.05 25.06
C PRO A 100 13.41 -84.04 24.00
N LEU A 101 13.55 -83.15 23.01
CA LEU A 101 12.57 -82.90 21.96
C LEU A 101 12.90 -83.69 20.70
N THR A 102 11.87 -84.28 20.11
CA THR A 102 11.90 -84.81 18.74
C THR A 102 11.85 -83.67 17.72
N LEU A 103 12.13 -83.97 16.45
CA LEU A 103 11.97 -83.01 15.36
C LEU A 103 10.57 -82.38 15.33
N ASP A 104 9.53 -83.19 15.58
CA ASP A 104 8.14 -82.71 15.52
C ASP A 104 7.82 -81.73 16.66
N THR A 105 8.28 -82.03 17.88
CA THR A 105 8.12 -81.15 19.03
C THR A 105 9.00 -79.89 18.93
N PHE A 106 10.17 -79.99 18.30
CA PHE A 106 11.00 -78.82 17.96
C PHE A 106 10.30 -77.87 16.98
N LYS A 107 9.69 -78.40 15.93
CA LYS A 107 8.88 -77.61 14.99
C LYS A 107 7.78 -76.85 15.73
N ASN A 108 7.03 -77.53 16.57
CA ASN A 108 5.98 -76.93 17.38
C ASN A 108 6.52 -75.84 18.34
N PHE A 109 7.68 -76.08 18.96
CA PHE A 109 8.33 -75.10 19.83
C PHE A 109 8.65 -73.79 19.08
N VAL A 110 9.23 -73.87 17.88
CA VAL A 110 9.53 -72.68 17.06
C VAL A 110 8.25 -71.98 16.63
N VAL A 111 7.22 -72.72 16.24
CA VAL A 111 5.91 -72.16 15.87
C VAL A 111 5.30 -71.34 17.01
N CYS A 112 5.33 -71.85 18.26
CA CYS A 112 4.85 -71.09 19.42
C CYS A 112 5.56 -69.74 19.58
N TRP A 113 6.88 -69.73 19.40
CA TRP A 113 7.66 -68.50 19.51
C TRP A 113 7.38 -67.52 18.38
N LEU A 114 7.28 -67.99 17.14
CA LEU A 114 6.94 -67.14 16.00
C LEU A 114 5.55 -66.52 16.16
N ASP A 115 4.55 -67.31 16.59
CA ASP A 115 3.21 -66.79 16.82
C ASP A 115 3.21 -65.68 17.89
N ARG A 116 3.92 -65.89 18.99
CA ARG A 116 4.05 -64.90 20.06
C ARG A 116 4.72 -63.60 19.61
N LEU A 117 5.76 -63.71 18.78
CA LEU A 117 6.49 -62.54 18.27
C LEU A 117 5.64 -61.75 17.29
N ILE A 118 4.88 -62.42 16.42
CA ILE A 118 3.97 -61.74 15.50
C ILE A 118 2.81 -61.11 16.26
N GLU A 119 2.27 -61.76 17.30
CA GLU A 119 1.26 -61.14 18.18
C GLU A 119 1.78 -59.83 18.80
N ALA A 120 3.02 -59.84 19.30
CA ALA A 120 3.66 -58.65 19.84
C ALA A 120 3.86 -57.57 18.77
N GLN A 121 4.27 -57.95 17.56
CA GLN A 121 4.44 -57.04 16.43
C GLN A 121 3.11 -56.40 16.01
N ASP A 122 2.04 -57.19 15.90
CA ASP A 122 0.72 -56.71 15.51
C ASP A 122 0.19 -55.68 16.52
N LYS A 123 0.37 -55.95 17.82
CA LYS A 123 0.00 -55.03 18.89
C LYS A 123 0.81 -53.73 18.83
N ASP A 124 2.11 -53.80 18.55
CA ASP A 124 2.94 -52.62 18.36
C ASP A 124 2.46 -51.77 17.17
N VAL A 125 2.14 -52.42 16.04
CA VAL A 125 1.61 -51.75 14.85
C VAL A 125 0.26 -51.07 15.15
N GLU A 126 -0.62 -51.73 15.91
CA GLU A 126 -1.90 -51.14 16.33
C GLU A 126 -1.71 -49.92 17.25
N ASN A 127 -0.80 -50.02 18.22
CA ASN A 127 -0.45 -48.91 19.11
C ASN A 127 0.16 -47.73 18.34
N LEU A 128 1.04 -48.00 17.37
CA LEU A 128 1.64 -46.95 16.54
C LEU A 128 0.61 -46.28 15.64
N ASN A 129 -0.29 -47.04 15.02
CA ASN A 129 -1.34 -46.50 14.17
C ASN A 129 -2.35 -45.65 14.96
N SER A 130 -2.74 -46.10 16.15
CA SER A 130 -3.64 -45.32 17.02
C SER A 130 -2.98 -44.03 17.51
N ALA A 131 -1.69 -44.08 17.88
CA ALA A 131 -0.92 -42.89 18.25
C ALA A 131 -0.80 -41.91 17.08
N LEU A 132 -0.52 -42.40 15.86
CA LEU A 132 -0.42 -41.59 14.65
C LEU A 132 -1.75 -40.89 14.34
N ASN A 133 -2.87 -41.63 14.36
CA ASN A 133 -4.20 -41.07 14.10
C ASN A 133 -4.55 -39.98 15.12
N ASN A 134 -4.26 -40.21 16.40
CA ASN A 134 -4.49 -39.21 17.45
C ASN A 134 -3.67 -37.94 17.20
N GLU A 135 -2.42 -38.06 16.76
CA GLU A 135 -1.58 -36.90 16.47
C GLU A 135 -2.02 -36.17 15.20
N GLN A 136 -2.49 -36.89 14.17
CA GLN A 136 -3.09 -36.30 12.98
C GLN A 136 -4.36 -35.50 13.30
N GLU A 137 -5.25 -36.01 14.16
CA GLU A 137 -6.44 -35.27 14.58
C GLU A 137 -6.09 -34.02 15.38
N LYS A 138 -5.08 -34.08 16.27
CA LYS A 138 -4.56 -32.88 16.94
C LYS A 138 -3.99 -31.86 15.95
N GLN A 139 -3.24 -32.32 14.94
CA GLN A 139 -2.69 -31.43 13.91
C GLN A 139 -3.80 -30.79 13.07
N LYS A 140 -4.80 -31.57 12.66
CA LYS A 140 -5.98 -31.07 11.94
C LYS A 140 -6.73 -30.02 12.75
N ALA A 141 -6.95 -30.25 14.04
CA ALA A 141 -7.57 -29.27 14.93
C ALA A 141 -6.75 -27.97 15.02
N ARG A 142 -5.41 -28.07 15.14
CA ARG A 142 -4.51 -26.90 15.13
C ARG A 142 -4.58 -26.13 13.81
N ILE A 143 -4.60 -26.82 12.68
CA ILE A 143 -4.71 -26.18 11.35
C ILE A 143 -6.06 -25.47 11.21
N LEU A 144 -7.17 -26.12 11.56
CA LEU A 144 -8.49 -25.51 11.50
C LEU A 144 -8.59 -24.26 12.37
N HIS A 145 -8.03 -24.31 13.58
CA HIS A 145 -7.95 -23.15 14.46
C HIS A 145 -7.10 -22.02 13.86
N ALA A 146 -5.93 -22.34 13.30
CA ALA A 146 -5.09 -21.34 12.64
C ALA A 146 -5.77 -20.71 11.41
N VAL A 147 -6.50 -21.52 10.61
CA VAL A 147 -7.28 -21.02 9.47
C VAL A 147 -8.43 -20.12 9.93
N ALA A 148 -9.13 -20.46 11.03
CA ALA A 148 -10.18 -19.63 11.58
C ALA A 148 -9.63 -18.27 12.04
N GLN A 149 -8.52 -18.27 12.79
CA GLN A 149 -7.83 -17.04 13.20
C GLN A 149 -7.34 -16.21 12.01
N TRP A 150 -6.81 -16.87 10.98
CA TRP A 150 -6.39 -16.20 9.75
C TRP A 150 -7.59 -15.54 9.05
N ARG A 151 -8.71 -16.26 8.88
CA ARG A 151 -9.94 -15.69 8.28
C ARG A 151 -10.46 -14.49 9.06
N GLU A 152 -10.45 -14.54 10.39
CA GLU A 152 -10.86 -13.42 11.23
C GLU A 152 -9.98 -12.19 11.01
N ARG A 153 -8.64 -12.37 11.01
CA ARG A 153 -7.69 -11.30 10.70
C ARG A 153 -7.87 -10.75 9.29
N PHE A 154 -8.08 -11.61 8.31
CA PHE A 154 -8.30 -11.17 6.92
C PHE A 154 -9.57 -10.34 6.79
N LYS A 155 -10.66 -10.76 7.43
CA LYS A 155 -11.90 -9.97 7.44
C LYS A 155 -11.66 -8.57 8.03
N THR A 156 -10.91 -8.45 9.13
CA THR A 156 -10.59 -7.13 9.70
C THR A 156 -9.74 -6.25 8.77
N ILE A 157 -8.87 -6.85 7.95
CA ILE A 157 -8.06 -6.14 6.98
C ILE A 157 -8.92 -5.69 5.79
N ASP A 158 -9.78 -6.56 5.27
CA ASP A 158 -10.72 -6.23 4.20
C ASP A 158 -11.69 -5.12 4.63
N ASP A 159 -12.26 -5.22 5.83
CA ASP A 159 -13.14 -4.19 6.40
C ASP A 159 -12.39 -2.83 6.54
N PHE A 160 -11.09 -2.86 6.89
CA PHE A 160 -10.26 -1.66 6.96
C PHE A 160 -9.97 -1.05 5.58
N HIS A 161 -9.76 -1.88 4.55
CA HIS A 161 -9.56 -1.41 3.19
C HIS A 161 -10.82 -0.75 2.63
N VAL A 162 -12.00 -1.35 2.84
CA VAL A 162 -13.28 -0.76 2.47
C VAL A 162 -13.47 0.61 3.14
N PHE A 163 -13.20 0.70 4.45
CA PHE A 163 -13.26 1.99 5.15
C PHE A 163 -12.31 3.05 4.56
N CYS A 164 -11.08 2.68 4.22
CA CYS A 164 -10.12 3.60 3.59
C CYS A 164 -10.60 4.09 2.22
N ASP A 165 -11.22 3.20 1.44
CA ASP A 165 -11.79 3.53 0.12
C ASP A 165 -12.98 4.50 0.27
N ASP A 166 -13.89 4.24 1.23
CA ASP A 166 -15.03 5.12 1.50
C ASP A 166 -14.57 6.55 1.90
N VAL A 167 -13.55 6.66 2.76
CA VAL A 167 -12.99 7.96 3.17
C VAL A 167 -12.32 8.69 2.01
N ARG A 168 -11.62 7.96 1.14
CA ARG A 168 -11.00 8.54 -0.07
C ARG A 168 -12.07 9.08 -1.02
N ASP A 169 -13.13 8.32 -1.24
CA ASP A 169 -14.20 8.69 -2.16
C ASP A 169 -14.99 9.89 -1.61
N ALA A 170 -15.26 9.95 -0.30
CA ALA A 170 -15.86 11.11 0.34
C ALA A 170 -15.01 12.39 0.16
N LYS A 171 -13.69 12.31 0.41
CA LYS A 171 -12.79 13.45 0.21
C LYS A 171 -12.69 13.88 -1.26
N LYS A 172 -12.81 12.94 -2.19
CA LYS A 172 -12.82 13.24 -3.62
C LYS A 172 -14.06 14.06 -3.99
N VAL A 173 -15.23 13.69 -3.47
CA VAL A 173 -16.47 14.45 -3.67
C VAL A 173 -16.34 15.87 -3.13
N GLU A 174 -15.84 16.03 -1.90
CA GLU A 174 -15.59 17.38 -1.33
C GLU A 174 -14.62 18.20 -2.19
N LEU A 175 -13.57 17.57 -2.72
CA LEU A 175 -12.62 18.25 -3.61
C LEU A 175 -13.26 18.64 -4.94
N ASP A 176 -14.07 17.75 -5.52
CA ASP A 176 -14.77 18.00 -6.78
C ASP A 176 -15.77 19.16 -6.64
N GLU A 177 -16.45 19.29 -5.49
CA GLU A 177 -17.31 20.44 -5.17
C GLU A 177 -16.51 21.74 -5.08
N VAL A 178 -15.40 21.75 -4.35
CA VAL A 178 -14.53 22.94 -4.25
C VAL A 178 -13.96 23.34 -5.60
N VAL A 179 -13.56 22.36 -6.42
CA VAL A 179 -13.06 22.61 -7.78
C VAL A 179 -14.16 23.22 -8.66
N ALA A 180 -15.39 22.72 -8.57
CA ALA A 180 -16.53 23.30 -9.27
C ALA A 180 -16.78 24.76 -8.86
N ASP A 181 -16.77 25.07 -7.56
CA ASP A 181 -16.91 26.43 -7.05
C ASP A 181 -15.82 27.38 -7.57
N VAL A 182 -14.57 26.90 -7.65
CA VAL A 182 -13.46 27.66 -8.21
C VAL A 182 -13.65 27.93 -9.70
N TYR A 183 -14.12 26.96 -10.47
CA TYR A 183 -14.43 27.15 -11.89
C TYR A 183 -15.56 28.16 -12.10
N ASP A 184 -16.65 28.06 -11.33
CA ASP A 184 -17.77 29.02 -11.36
C ASP A 184 -17.30 30.44 -11.00
N MET A 185 -16.43 30.57 -10.00
CA MET A 185 -15.85 31.86 -9.62
C MET A 185 -14.97 32.42 -10.74
N GLN A 186 -14.15 31.59 -11.36
CA GLN A 186 -13.29 31.98 -12.48
C GLN A 186 -14.11 32.44 -13.69
N GLU A 187 -15.21 31.75 -14.01
CA GLU A 187 -16.12 32.14 -15.08
C GLU A 187 -16.74 33.51 -14.80
N ARG A 188 -17.26 33.73 -13.59
CA ARG A 188 -17.81 35.04 -13.18
C ARG A 188 -16.77 36.16 -13.27
N LEU A 189 -15.52 35.90 -12.88
CA LEU A 189 -14.44 36.88 -13.01
C LEU A 189 -14.14 37.21 -14.49
N ASN A 190 -14.10 36.19 -15.35
CA ASN A 190 -13.88 36.38 -16.78
C ASN A 190 -15.02 37.21 -17.41
N GLU A 191 -16.28 36.94 -17.05
CA GLU A 191 -17.44 37.73 -17.51
C GLU A 191 -17.35 39.19 -17.08
N GLN A 192 -16.95 39.45 -15.82
CA GLN A 192 -16.75 40.81 -15.33
C GLN A 192 -15.64 41.54 -16.10
N GLN A 193 -14.52 40.88 -16.36
CA GLN A 193 -13.42 41.45 -17.16
C GLN A 193 -13.87 41.78 -18.57
N LEU A 194 -14.66 40.91 -19.21
CA LEU A 194 -15.19 41.15 -20.55
C LEU A 194 -16.10 42.39 -20.57
N ARG A 195 -16.98 42.55 -19.57
CA ARG A 195 -17.84 43.74 -19.45
C ARG A 195 -17.03 45.01 -19.26
N LEU A 196 -15.95 44.96 -18.47
CA LEU A 196 -15.06 46.11 -18.29
C LEU A 196 -14.35 46.49 -19.60
N LEU A 197 -13.89 45.51 -20.37
CA LEU A 197 -13.28 45.74 -21.69
C LEU A 197 -14.28 46.35 -22.68
N GLN A 198 -15.53 45.88 -22.69
CA GLN A 198 -16.58 46.48 -23.53
C GLN A 198 -16.83 47.95 -23.16
N ARG A 199 -16.95 48.25 -21.86
CA ARG A 199 -17.09 49.65 -21.39
C ARG A 199 -15.89 50.52 -21.75
N GLN A 200 -14.67 49.97 -21.68
CA GLN A 200 -13.48 50.70 -22.11
C GLN A 200 -13.55 51.05 -23.59
N LYS A 201 -13.95 50.11 -24.45
CA LYS A 201 -14.15 50.37 -25.88
C LYS A 201 -15.22 51.44 -26.13
N GLU A 202 -16.37 51.36 -25.47
CA GLU A 202 -17.43 52.38 -25.58
C GLU A 202 -16.92 53.77 -25.19
N VAL A 203 -16.16 53.86 -24.09
CA VAL A 203 -15.55 55.11 -23.64
C VAL A 203 -14.52 55.62 -24.65
N GLU A 204 -13.66 54.75 -25.19
CA GLU A 204 -12.71 55.11 -26.26
C GLU A 204 -13.42 55.61 -27.52
N GLU A 205 -14.52 54.99 -27.94
CA GLU A 205 -15.33 55.44 -29.08
C GLU A 205 -15.94 56.83 -28.82
N VAL A 206 -16.46 57.07 -27.62
CA VAL A 206 -16.98 58.40 -27.23
C VAL A 206 -15.85 59.44 -27.24
N TYR A 207 -14.68 59.12 -26.68
CA TYR A 207 -13.53 60.03 -26.72
C TYR A 207 -13.07 60.31 -28.16
N ALA A 208 -13.05 59.31 -29.04
CA ALA A 208 -12.71 59.48 -30.45
C ALA A 208 -13.72 60.40 -31.17
N ASN A 209 -15.01 60.26 -30.88
CA ASN A 209 -16.06 61.14 -31.43
C ASN A 209 -15.92 62.59 -30.92
N VAL A 210 -15.67 62.78 -29.62
CA VAL A 210 -15.42 64.12 -29.05
C VAL A 210 -14.18 64.75 -29.67
N GLN A 211 -13.08 63.99 -29.84
CA GLN A 211 -11.88 64.50 -30.52
C GLN A 211 -12.15 64.87 -31.99
N ALA A 212 -12.98 64.12 -32.70
CA ALA A 212 -13.38 64.44 -34.06
C ALA A 212 -14.24 65.71 -34.12
N GLU A 213 -15.17 65.91 -33.18
CA GLU A 213 -15.95 67.15 -33.06
C GLU A 213 -15.08 68.34 -32.69
N GLU A 214 -14.16 68.20 -31.73
CA GLU A 214 -13.20 69.25 -31.37
C GLU A 214 -12.34 69.64 -32.58
N ALA A 215 -11.84 68.66 -33.35
CA ALA A 215 -11.08 68.93 -34.57
C ALA A 215 -11.93 69.66 -35.63
N ALA A 216 -13.20 69.29 -35.80
CA ALA A 216 -14.13 69.96 -36.71
C ALA A 216 -14.44 71.40 -36.27
N ILE A 217 -14.62 71.64 -34.97
CA ILE A 217 -14.80 72.98 -34.38
C ILE A 217 -13.54 73.82 -34.59
N GLN A 218 -12.36 73.24 -34.40
CA GLN A 218 -11.09 73.93 -34.58
C GLN A 218 -10.82 74.28 -36.05
N GLU A 219 -11.20 73.41 -36.99
CA GLU A 219 -11.20 73.69 -38.42
C GLU A 219 -12.19 74.83 -38.77
N ALA A 220 -13.41 74.79 -38.24
CA ALA A 220 -14.41 75.85 -38.43
C ALA A 220 -13.96 77.21 -37.86
N LEU A 221 -13.29 77.22 -36.70
CA LEU A 221 -12.67 78.41 -36.12
C LEU A 221 -11.50 78.94 -36.95
N SER A 222 -10.71 78.06 -37.58
CA SER A 222 -9.62 78.46 -38.48
C SER A 222 -10.13 79.09 -39.79
N ASN A 223 -11.33 78.70 -40.23
CA ASN A 223 -12.01 79.23 -41.42
C ASN A 223 -12.90 80.45 -41.13
N ALA A 224 -13.00 80.91 -39.87
CA ALA A 224 -13.76 82.11 -39.52
C ALA A 224 -12.93 83.39 -39.79
N PRO A 225 -13.49 84.45 -40.42
CA PRO A 225 -12.76 85.69 -40.68
C PRO A 225 -12.38 86.36 -39.34
N THR A 226 -11.09 86.54 -39.12
CA THR A 226 -10.56 87.10 -37.86
C THR A 226 -11.02 88.55 -37.70
N ALA A 227 -11.42 88.96 -36.48
CA ALA A 227 -11.90 90.31 -36.17
C ALA A 227 -10.97 91.45 -36.65
N THR A 228 -9.67 91.17 -36.81
CA THR A 228 -8.68 92.08 -37.40
C THR A 228 -8.91 92.37 -38.89
N GLN A 229 -9.44 91.42 -39.66
CA GLN A 229 -9.79 91.63 -41.07
C GLN A 229 -10.99 92.57 -41.21
N ILE A 230 -12.02 92.38 -40.37
CA ILE A 230 -13.23 93.21 -40.33
C ILE A 230 -12.88 94.67 -39.93
N ILE A 231 -12.05 94.85 -38.90
CA ILE A 231 -11.60 96.18 -38.44
C ILE A 231 -10.75 96.89 -39.51
N SER A 232 -9.90 96.15 -40.24
CA SER A 232 -9.08 96.74 -41.31
C SER A 232 -9.91 97.24 -42.50
N GLU A 233 -11.01 96.56 -42.84
CA GLU A 233 -11.92 97.00 -43.89
C GLU A 233 -12.74 98.24 -43.49
N GLU A 234 -13.13 98.36 -42.22
CA GLU A 234 -13.80 99.55 -41.68
C GLU A 234 -12.87 100.78 -41.60
N ILE A 235 -11.60 100.58 -41.22
CA ILE A 235 -10.57 101.64 -41.25
C ILE A 235 -10.30 102.09 -42.69
N ALA A 236 -10.25 101.17 -43.66
CA ALA A 236 -10.05 101.52 -45.07
C ALA A 236 -11.24 102.31 -45.68
N LYS A 237 -12.48 102.01 -45.26
CA LYS A 237 -13.68 102.74 -45.69
C LYS A 237 -13.75 104.14 -45.08
N THR A 238 -13.38 104.31 -43.81
CA THR A 238 -13.36 105.61 -43.13
C THR A 238 -12.22 106.51 -43.62
N PHE A 239 -11.08 105.94 -44.02
CA PHE A 239 -9.97 106.70 -44.60
C PHE A 239 -10.30 107.28 -45.98
N LYS A 240 -11.02 106.54 -46.83
CA LYS A 240 -11.42 107.01 -48.17
C LYS A 240 -12.41 108.19 -48.15
N ASN A 241 -13.23 108.31 -47.10
CA ASN A 241 -14.20 109.40 -46.98
C ASN A 241 -13.59 110.73 -46.49
N ASN A 242 -12.38 110.73 -45.93
CA ASN A 242 -11.74 111.92 -45.33
C ASN A 242 -10.76 112.68 -46.26
N ILE A 243 -10.58 112.24 -47.51
CA ILE A 243 -9.61 112.87 -48.45
C ILE A 243 -10.23 114.06 -49.24
N GLN A 244 -11.48 114.46 -48.96
CA GLN A 244 -12.17 115.54 -49.70
C GLN A 244 -12.31 116.89 -48.98
N GLY A 245 -11.65 117.14 -47.85
CA GLY A 245 -11.73 118.44 -47.15
C GLY A 245 -10.41 118.85 -46.50
N ASP A 246 -9.92 120.03 -46.88
CA ASP A 246 -8.68 120.65 -46.38
C ASP A 246 -8.79 120.99 -44.89
N VAL A 247 -8.32 120.09 -44.01
CA VAL A 247 -8.29 120.25 -42.55
C VAL A 247 -6.96 119.75 -42.00
N THR A 248 -6.22 120.65 -41.34
CA THR A 248 -4.84 120.45 -40.85
C THR A 248 -4.73 119.93 -39.41
N GLN A 249 -5.77 119.28 -38.87
CA GLN A 249 -5.71 118.56 -37.58
C GLN A 249 -6.64 117.34 -37.57
N ILE A 250 -6.11 116.16 -37.21
CA ILE A 250 -6.86 114.92 -37.03
C ILE A 250 -7.35 114.86 -35.58
N ALA A 251 -8.66 115.02 -35.39
CA ALA A 251 -9.33 114.74 -34.12
C ALA A 251 -9.88 113.30 -34.15
N TYR A 252 -9.44 112.45 -33.22
CA TYR A 252 -10.00 111.11 -33.04
C TYR A 252 -11.26 111.15 -32.17
N SER A 253 -12.19 110.23 -32.44
CA SER A 253 -13.46 110.11 -31.70
C SER A 253 -13.22 109.90 -30.20
N SER A 254 -14.10 110.50 -29.38
CA SER A 254 -14.06 110.50 -27.91
C SER A 254 -14.14 109.13 -27.25
N GLU A 255 -14.43 108.07 -28.00
CA GLU A 255 -14.46 106.69 -27.51
C GLU A 255 -13.06 106.09 -27.32
N LEU A 256 -12.02 106.68 -27.93
CA LEU A 256 -10.64 106.17 -27.89
C LEU A 256 -9.71 106.92 -26.93
N THR A 257 -10.15 108.03 -26.30
CA THR A 257 -9.41 108.70 -25.21
C THR A 257 -10.37 109.31 -24.16
N PRO A 258 -10.29 108.93 -22.87
CA PRO A 258 -11.10 109.58 -21.84
C PRO A 258 -10.46 110.94 -21.51
N PHE A 259 -11.25 112.02 -21.61
CA PHE A 259 -10.93 113.44 -21.32
C PHE A 259 -10.55 114.40 -22.47
N GLY A 260 -10.68 114.01 -23.74
CA GLY A 260 -10.83 114.98 -24.85
C GLY A 260 -9.77 116.09 -24.95
N ALA A 261 -8.50 115.81 -24.61
CA ALA A 261 -7.39 116.76 -24.74
C ALA A 261 -6.67 116.57 -26.09
N PRO A 262 -6.35 117.66 -26.83
CA PRO A 262 -5.55 117.57 -28.05
C PRO A 262 -4.10 117.23 -27.69
N VAL A 263 -3.60 116.06 -28.12
CA VAL A 263 -2.19 115.69 -27.96
C VAL A 263 -1.49 115.85 -29.30
N SER A 264 -0.83 116.99 -29.47
CA SER A 264 0.06 117.26 -30.60
C SER A 264 1.24 116.29 -30.60
N ALA A 265 1.61 115.82 -31.79
CA ALA A 265 2.81 115.03 -32.01
C ALA A 265 4.07 115.73 -31.45
N GLY A 266 4.69 115.07 -30.47
CA GLY A 266 6.12 115.13 -30.19
C GLY A 266 6.67 116.38 -29.49
N ALA A 267 7.00 116.26 -28.21
CA ALA A 267 8.38 116.46 -27.71
C ALA A 267 8.45 116.44 -26.17
N SER A 268 9.28 115.51 -25.67
CA SER A 268 10.12 115.57 -24.45
C SER A 268 9.63 116.34 -23.22
N THR A 269 9.52 115.66 -22.08
CA THR A 269 9.85 116.30 -20.80
C THR A 269 11.37 116.25 -20.57
N SER A 270 11.93 117.38 -20.18
CA SER A 270 13.27 117.54 -19.65
C SER A 270 13.25 117.63 -18.11
N PHE A 271 14.36 117.16 -17.53
CA PHE A 271 14.92 117.51 -16.21
C PHE A 271 14.34 116.92 -14.90
N LYS A 272 15.13 116.00 -14.30
CA LYS A 272 15.14 115.71 -12.85
C LYS A 272 16.20 116.58 -12.15
N ARG A 273 15.81 117.19 -11.03
CA ARG A 273 16.63 118.08 -10.19
C ARG A 273 17.52 117.26 -9.23
N ASN A 274 18.84 117.48 -9.27
CA ASN A 274 19.82 116.90 -8.33
C ASN A 274 19.74 117.59 -6.96
N ILE A 275 19.75 116.81 -5.88
CA ILE A 275 19.85 117.28 -4.48
C ILE A 275 21.28 116.99 -3.96
N PRO A 276 22.09 118.01 -3.64
CA PRO A 276 23.24 117.86 -2.74
C PRO A 276 22.88 118.27 -1.30
N LYS A 277 23.45 117.54 -0.34
CA LYS A 277 23.25 117.62 1.12
C LYS A 277 23.78 118.91 1.78
N ALA A 278 23.23 119.20 2.96
CA ALA A 278 23.60 120.28 3.87
C ALA A 278 25.00 120.17 4.50
N ARG A 279 25.58 121.33 4.89
CA ARG A 279 26.56 121.43 5.99
C ARG A 279 26.44 122.74 6.79
N LYS A 280 25.81 122.57 7.96
CA LYS A 280 26.07 123.09 9.32
C LYS A 280 26.55 124.54 9.59
N SER A 281 25.71 125.17 10.43
CA SER A 281 25.94 126.08 11.57
C SER A 281 27.32 126.70 11.84
N THR A 282 27.27 127.98 12.19
CA THR A 282 28.03 128.51 13.33
C THR A 282 27.14 129.43 14.17
N LYS A 283 27.22 129.19 15.48
CA LYS A 283 26.58 129.92 16.57
C LYS A 283 27.25 131.28 16.80
N VAL A 284 26.42 132.26 17.14
CA VAL A 284 26.49 133.16 18.32
C VAL A 284 27.71 134.08 18.45
N LEU A 285 27.43 135.39 18.53
CA LEU A 285 27.50 136.27 19.72
C LEU A 285 27.07 137.67 19.20
N GLY A 286 26.27 138.50 19.87
CA GLY A 286 26.33 138.84 21.27
C GLY A 286 27.14 140.14 21.45
N MET A 287 26.41 141.25 21.65
CA MET A 287 26.83 142.57 22.19
C MET A 287 27.75 143.42 21.26
N CYS A 288 27.53 144.72 21.06
CA CYS A 288 26.72 145.75 21.74
C CYS A 288 25.84 146.53 20.76
#